data_AF-A0A2G9PN22-F1
#
_entry.id   AF-A0A2G9PN22-F1
#
_cell.length_a   1.000
_cell.length_b   1.000
_cell.length_c   1.000
_cell.angle_alpha   90.00
_cell.angle_beta   90.00
_cell.angle_gamma   90.00
#
_symmetry.space_group_name_H-M   'P 1'
#
loop_
_entity.id
_entity.type
_entity.pdbx_description
1 polymer ?
#
loop_
_entity_poly.entity_id
_entity_poly.type
_entity_poly.pdbx_seq_one_letter_code
_entity_poly.pdbx_strand_id
1 'polypeptide(L)'
;MRKKGQIAIFIILGIVLIIGIGFFIYIMGQQSKLGEAKTLVTEEVPVQLEPIKLYVQNCLKTTAAEAVRLLGAQGGYIFPKNPYLLTNYSSIAYGYDRGKNTLPTESTMENELASYVVFGLPLCTANFIEFSSMDLRTEAVRAGVDITEGKVVFTIDYPITLVTKTGEPKISKFAYELPVRLDHVVSISNSVINGLISDPDNIDLTNLSAYDVAIDMTPYGDDTILFSLSDDVIKIQDEPYMFTFAGNITKNKAPILDVKNEYNLQDKFEFQLQLGITDDDTEHEFFADTVLFDISDTGLIKFTPEITGSFTVRIRVTDPHGLYDEKYVRFIVDK
;
A
#
# COMPACT_ATOMS: atom_id res chain seq x y z
N MET A 1 74.28 1.24 -18.44
CA MET A 1 73.14 1.37 -17.50
C MET A 1 72.06 0.34 -17.87
N ARG A 2 71.92 -0.78 -17.15
CA ARG A 2 70.87 -1.78 -17.41
C ARG A 2 70.59 -2.73 -16.22
N LYS A 3 70.80 -2.26 -14.98
CA LYS A 3 70.52 -3.03 -13.74
C LYS A 3 69.42 -2.40 -12.84
N LYS A 4 68.90 -1.22 -13.19
CA LYS A 4 67.82 -0.54 -12.46
C LYS A 4 66.41 -0.88 -12.97
N GLY A 5 66.28 -1.39 -14.21
CA GLY A 5 64.98 -1.75 -14.81
C GLY A 5 64.41 -3.10 -14.35
N GLN A 6 65.26 -4.06 -14.02
CA GLN A 6 64.80 -5.37 -13.50
C GLN A 6 64.16 -5.24 -12.12
N ILE A 7 64.72 -4.38 -11.25
CA ILE A 7 64.16 -4.12 -9.92
C ILE A 7 62.77 -3.48 -10.03
N ALA A 8 62.59 -2.54 -10.95
CA ALA A 8 61.29 -1.91 -11.19
C ALA A 8 60.22 -2.93 -11.64
N ILE A 9 60.59 -3.91 -12.45
CA ILE A 9 59.68 -4.99 -12.88
C ILE A 9 59.22 -5.84 -11.69
N PHE A 10 60.13 -6.22 -10.78
CA PHE A 10 59.76 -6.99 -9.60
C PHE A 10 58.89 -6.20 -8.61
N ILE A 11 59.11 -4.88 -8.49
CA ILE A 11 58.26 -4.01 -7.67
C ILE A 11 56.85 -3.91 -8.25
N ILE A 12 56.72 -3.71 -9.57
CA ILE A 12 55.42 -3.65 -10.24
C ILE A 12 54.67 -4.99 -10.09
N LEU A 13 55.36 -6.13 -10.27
CA LEU A 13 54.77 -7.46 -10.08
C LEU A 13 54.30 -7.68 -8.63
N GLY A 14 55.07 -7.24 -7.64
CA GLY A 14 54.68 -7.32 -6.23
C GLY A 14 53.43 -6.49 -5.92
N ILE A 15 53.35 -5.26 -6.45
CA ILE A 15 52.18 -4.40 -6.27
C ILE A 15 50.93 -5.02 -6.93
N VAL A 16 51.06 -5.54 -8.16
CA VAL A 16 49.95 -6.21 -8.86
C VAL A 16 49.47 -7.43 -8.07
N LEU A 17 50.38 -8.21 -7.48
CA LEU A 17 50.04 -9.36 -6.66
C LEU A 17 49.30 -8.95 -5.37
N ILE A 18 49.77 -7.90 -4.70
CA ILE A 18 49.12 -7.38 -3.48
C ILE A 18 47.72 -6.84 -3.79
N ILE A 19 47.56 -6.10 -4.89
CA ILE A 19 46.26 -5.60 -5.33
C ILE A 19 45.34 -6.77 -5.69
N GLY A 20 45.85 -7.79 -6.38
CA GLY A 20 45.09 -9.00 -6.72
C GLY A 20 44.60 -9.77 -5.49
N ILE A 21 45.46 -9.96 -4.49
CA ILE A 21 45.10 -10.61 -3.22
C ILE A 21 44.10 -9.74 -2.44
N GLY A 22 44.32 -8.43 -2.37
CA GLY A 22 43.40 -7.50 -1.71
C GLY A 22 42.02 -7.47 -2.35
N PHE A 23 41.96 -7.47 -3.68
CA PHE A 23 40.73 -7.55 -4.44
C PHE A 23 40.01 -8.90 -4.26
N PHE A 24 40.77 -10.00 -4.24
CA PHE A 24 40.23 -11.33 -3.96
C PHE A 24 39.63 -11.43 -2.54
N ILE A 25 40.33 -10.92 -1.53
CA ILE A 25 39.82 -10.85 -0.15
C ILE A 25 38.59 -9.93 -0.07
N TYR A 26 38.57 -8.82 -0.80
CA TYR A 26 37.42 -7.90 -0.85
C TYR A 26 36.18 -8.58 -1.46
N ILE A 27 36.33 -9.34 -2.54
CA ILE A 27 35.23 -10.13 -3.14
C ILE A 27 34.77 -11.23 -2.18
N MET A 28 35.69 -11.95 -1.52
CA MET A 28 35.32 -12.96 -0.52
C MET A 28 34.60 -12.33 0.69
N GLY A 29 35.03 -11.14 1.11
CA GLY A 29 34.37 -10.38 2.19
C GLY A 29 32.98 -9.86 1.82
N GLN A 30 32.72 -9.60 0.54
CA GLN A 30 31.37 -9.29 0.06
C GLN A 30 30.45 -10.53 0.08
N GLN A 31 30.95 -11.73 -0.22
CA GLN A 31 30.11 -12.94 -0.15
C GLN A 31 29.63 -13.25 1.28
N SER A 32 30.41 -12.90 2.32
CA SER A 32 29.96 -13.03 3.72
C SER A 32 28.94 -11.97 4.16
N LYS A 33 28.67 -10.94 3.34
CA LYS A 33 27.61 -9.95 3.57
C LYS A 33 26.41 -10.09 2.63
N LEU A 34 26.50 -11.01 1.66
CA LEU A 34 25.41 -11.36 0.77
C LEU A 34 24.58 -12.48 1.42
N GLY A 35 23.69 -12.09 2.33
CA GLY A 35 22.65 -12.93 2.88
C GLY A 35 23.13 -14.01 3.83
N GLU A 36 22.74 -13.91 5.10
CA GLU A 36 22.35 -15.09 5.84
C GLU A 36 21.27 -15.81 5.01
N ALA A 37 21.68 -16.67 4.08
CA ALA A 37 20.79 -17.69 3.57
C ALA A 37 20.40 -18.49 4.81
N LYS A 38 19.20 -18.20 5.33
CA LYS A 38 18.52 -18.98 6.37
C LYS A 38 18.55 -20.42 5.86
N THR A 39 19.53 -21.18 6.30
CA THR A 39 19.79 -22.53 5.78
C THR A 39 18.48 -23.30 5.97
N LEU A 40 17.79 -23.61 4.87
CA LEU A 40 16.53 -24.33 4.93
C LEU A 40 16.77 -25.58 5.76
N VAL A 41 16.05 -25.68 6.88
CA VAL A 41 16.32 -26.67 7.92
C VAL A 41 16.32 -28.06 7.29
N THR A 42 17.51 -28.67 7.19
CA THR A 42 17.65 -30.02 6.66
C THR A 42 17.70 -30.96 7.85
N GLU A 43 16.53 -31.24 8.43
CA GLU A 43 16.38 -32.33 9.40
C GLU A 43 16.68 -33.65 8.65
N GLU A 44 17.54 -34.51 9.21
CA GLU A 44 17.74 -35.86 8.65
C GLU A 44 16.43 -36.64 8.78
N VAL A 45 15.74 -36.85 7.66
CA VAL A 45 14.43 -37.49 7.65
C VAL A 45 14.59 -39.00 7.53
N PRO A 46 14.02 -39.79 8.46
CA PRO A 46 13.97 -41.24 8.32
C PRO A 46 13.25 -41.64 7.02
N VAL A 47 13.78 -42.60 6.28
CA VAL A 47 13.24 -43.04 4.96
C VAL A 47 11.74 -43.34 4.99
N GLN A 48 11.23 -43.85 6.12
CA GLN A 48 9.82 -44.18 6.31
C GLN A 48 8.89 -42.95 6.34
N LEU A 49 9.44 -41.77 6.69
CA LEU A 49 8.71 -40.50 6.79
C LEU A 49 8.83 -39.66 5.51
N GLU A 50 9.61 -40.06 4.51
CA GLU A 50 9.75 -39.32 3.25
C GLU A 50 8.40 -39.09 2.52
N PRO A 51 7.48 -40.08 2.40
CA PRO A 51 6.18 -39.83 1.79
C PRO A 51 5.35 -38.79 2.55
N ILE A 52 5.42 -38.81 3.88
CA ILE A 52 4.72 -37.85 4.75
C ILE A 52 5.34 -36.47 4.58
N LYS A 53 6.68 -36.38 4.52
CA LYS A 53 7.38 -35.13 4.29
C LYS A 53 6.96 -34.47 2.99
N LEU A 54 6.97 -35.21 1.88
CA LEU A 54 6.56 -34.71 0.57
C LEU A 54 5.09 -34.27 0.58
N TYR A 55 4.22 -35.01 1.25
CA TYR A 55 2.82 -34.65 1.39
C TYR A 55 2.64 -33.32 2.16
N VAL A 56 3.29 -33.17 3.32
CA VAL A 56 3.26 -31.91 4.09
C VAL A 56 3.87 -30.76 3.30
N GLN A 57 4.96 -30.98 2.57
CA GLN A 57 5.58 -29.95 1.73
C GLN A 57 4.65 -29.48 0.61
N ASN A 58 3.92 -30.40 -0.05
CA ASN A 58 2.93 -30.04 -1.05
C ASN A 58 1.77 -29.25 -0.44
N CYS A 59 1.30 -29.67 0.74
CA CYS A 59 0.29 -28.91 1.47
C CYS A 59 0.77 -27.51 1.84
N LEU A 60 1.98 -27.38 2.39
CA LEU A 60 2.58 -26.09 2.73
C LEU A 60 2.68 -25.18 1.50
N LYS A 61 3.10 -25.72 0.35
CA LYS A 61 3.16 -24.97 -0.92
C LYS A 61 1.80 -24.39 -1.30
N THR A 62 0.74 -25.20 -1.23
CA THR A 62 -0.61 -24.75 -1.58
C THR A 62 -1.15 -23.74 -0.56
N THR A 63 -1.07 -24.04 0.73
CA THR A 63 -1.57 -23.15 1.79
C THR A 63 -0.82 -21.82 1.82
N ALA A 64 0.49 -21.81 1.57
CA ALA A 64 1.28 -20.57 1.49
C ALA A 64 0.85 -19.68 0.31
N ALA A 65 0.65 -20.28 -0.86
CA ALA A 65 0.17 -19.58 -2.05
C ALA A 65 -1.21 -18.95 -1.83
N GLU A 66 -2.15 -19.71 -1.25
CA GLU A 66 -3.48 -19.23 -0.90
C GLU A 66 -3.43 -18.09 0.14
N ALA A 67 -2.59 -18.22 1.17
CA ALA A 67 -2.44 -17.22 2.21
C ALA A 67 -1.97 -15.87 1.65
N VAL A 68 -0.92 -15.86 0.83
CA VAL A 68 -0.38 -14.63 0.25
C VAL A 68 -1.33 -14.00 -0.77
N ARG A 69 -2.04 -14.81 -1.57
CA ARG A 69 -3.08 -14.31 -2.48
C ARG A 69 -4.23 -13.68 -1.73
N LEU A 70 -4.71 -14.32 -0.66
CA LEU A 70 -5.79 -13.80 0.16
C LEU A 70 -5.38 -12.49 0.85
N LEU A 71 -4.17 -12.45 1.43
CA LEU A 71 -3.60 -11.26 2.04
C LEU A 71 -3.55 -10.09 1.04
N GLY A 72 -3.05 -10.35 -0.17
CA GLY A 72 -2.99 -9.34 -1.23
C GLY A 72 -4.37 -8.85 -1.66
N ALA A 73 -5.32 -9.76 -1.86
CA ALA A 73 -6.68 -9.43 -2.28
C ALA A 73 -7.51 -8.65 -1.23
N GLN A 74 -7.04 -8.60 0.02
CA GLN A 74 -7.74 -8.01 1.16
C GLN A 74 -7.04 -6.79 1.78
N GLY A 75 -6.08 -6.19 1.07
CA GLY A 75 -5.41 -4.96 1.51
C GLY A 75 -4.33 -5.19 2.56
N GLY A 76 -3.67 -6.35 2.53
CA GLY A 76 -2.60 -6.71 3.44
C GLY A 76 -3.04 -7.40 4.72
N TYR A 77 -4.33 -7.68 4.87
CA TYR A 77 -4.89 -8.44 5.99
C TYR A 77 -5.52 -9.75 5.49
N ILE A 78 -5.31 -10.86 6.18
CA ILE A 78 -6.10 -12.08 6.00
C ILE A 78 -7.39 -12.01 6.83
N PHE A 79 -7.33 -11.34 7.99
CA PHE A 79 -8.47 -11.20 8.90
C PHE A 79 -8.79 -9.72 9.14
N PRO A 80 -9.29 -9.00 8.11
CA PRO A 80 -9.53 -7.56 8.18
C PRO A 80 -10.50 -7.23 9.32
N LYS A 81 -10.14 -6.23 10.12
CA LYS A 81 -10.99 -5.70 11.20
C LYS A 81 -11.82 -4.53 10.68
N ASN A 82 -13.01 -4.35 11.23
CA ASN A 82 -13.83 -3.18 10.91
C ASN A 82 -13.09 -1.88 11.26
N PRO A 83 -13.15 -0.84 10.40
CA PRO A 83 -13.87 -0.81 9.12
C PRO A 83 -13.09 -1.50 7.98
N TYR A 84 -13.82 -2.21 7.13
CA TYR A 84 -13.33 -2.73 5.84
C TYR A 84 -14.41 -2.51 4.76
N LEU A 85 -14.00 -2.53 3.50
CA LEU A 85 -14.90 -2.49 2.36
C LEU A 85 -15.38 -3.90 2.03
N LEU A 86 -16.68 -4.17 2.15
CA LEU A 86 -17.27 -5.44 1.73
C LEU A 86 -17.62 -5.37 0.24
N THR A 87 -17.02 -6.27 -0.55
CA THR A 87 -17.33 -6.47 -1.96
C THR A 87 -18.01 -7.83 -2.18
N ASN A 88 -18.46 -8.12 -3.39
CA ASN A 88 -19.01 -9.43 -3.75
C ASN A 88 -17.99 -10.58 -3.64
N TYR A 89 -16.70 -10.27 -3.59
CA TYR A 89 -15.62 -11.27 -3.67
C TYR A 89 -14.79 -11.36 -2.40
N SER A 90 -14.66 -10.25 -1.66
CA SER A 90 -13.73 -10.15 -0.54
C SER A 90 -14.03 -8.99 0.41
N SER A 91 -13.49 -9.07 1.63
CA SER A 91 -13.42 -7.97 2.58
C SER A 91 -12.08 -7.25 2.42
N ILE A 92 -12.08 -6.04 1.87
CA ILE A 92 -10.88 -5.30 1.51
C ILE A 92 -10.59 -4.25 2.57
N ALA A 93 -9.42 -4.30 3.21
CA ALA A 93 -9.02 -3.29 4.18
C ALA A 93 -8.77 -1.92 3.53
N TYR A 94 -9.03 -0.86 4.28
CA TYR A 94 -8.63 0.48 3.88
C TYR A 94 -7.12 0.62 4.08
N GLY A 95 -6.37 0.83 3.00
CA GLY A 95 -4.95 1.21 3.04
C GLY A 95 -4.77 2.71 3.22
N TYR A 96 -5.77 3.50 2.79
CA TYR A 96 -5.86 4.93 3.01
C TYR A 96 -7.22 5.28 3.61
N ASP A 97 -7.23 6.04 4.70
CA ASP A 97 -8.45 6.57 5.31
C ASP A 97 -8.27 8.04 5.67
N ARG A 98 -8.91 8.94 4.89
CA ARG A 98 -9.05 10.38 5.20
C ARG A 98 -7.73 11.02 5.65
N GLY A 99 -6.73 11.02 4.76
CA GLY A 99 -5.42 11.62 5.01
C GLY A 99 -4.47 10.76 5.85
N LYS A 100 -4.79 9.48 6.11
CA LYS A 100 -3.95 8.58 6.90
C LYS A 100 -3.62 7.31 6.14
N ASN A 101 -2.36 6.88 6.26
CA ASN A 101 -1.94 5.56 5.83
C ASN A 101 -2.33 4.54 6.91
N THR A 102 -3.15 3.57 6.52
CA THR A 102 -3.69 2.52 7.37
C THR A 102 -3.31 1.12 6.89
N LEU A 103 -2.38 1.00 5.94
CA LEU A 103 -1.83 -0.30 5.55
C LEU A 103 -1.21 -1.02 6.76
N PRO A 104 -1.32 -2.36 6.82
CA PRO A 104 -0.66 -3.11 7.87
C PRO A 104 0.86 -3.00 7.74
N THR A 105 1.54 -3.11 8.88
CA THR A 105 3.00 -3.28 8.90
C THR A 105 3.37 -4.67 8.39
N GLU A 106 4.59 -4.82 7.89
CA GLU A 106 5.14 -6.13 7.48
C GLU A 106 5.00 -7.19 8.57
N SER A 107 5.34 -6.85 9.82
CA SER A 107 5.17 -7.75 10.96
C SER A 107 3.70 -8.16 11.19
N THR A 108 2.73 -7.28 10.88
CA THR A 108 1.31 -7.65 10.95
C THR A 108 0.96 -8.66 9.85
N MET A 109 1.43 -8.43 8.61
CA MET A 109 1.23 -9.35 7.50
C MET A 109 1.83 -10.74 7.78
N GLU A 110 3.07 -10.78 8.28
CA GLU A 110 3.77 -12.02 8.68
C GLU A 110 3.00 -12.81 9.73
N ASN A 111 2.50 -12.13 10.76
CA ASN A 111 1.72 -12.76 11.83
C ASN A 111 0.39 -13.35 11.32
N GLU A 112 -0.27 -12.67 10.39
CA GLU A 112 -1.53 -13.16 9.80
C GLU A 112 -1.29 -14.32 8.83
N LEU A 113 -0.23 -14.27 8.01
CA LEU A 113 0.21 -15.38 7.17
C LEU A 113 0.56 -16.62 8.01
N ALA A 114 1.30 -16.43 9.11
CA ALA A 114 1.63 -17.50 10.04
C ALA A 114 0.36 -18.12 10.65
N SER A 115 -0.58 -17.27 11.09
CA SER A 115 -1.86 -17.72 11.64
C SER A 115 -2.66 -18.53 10.63
N TYR A 116 -2.76 -18.06 9.38
CA TYR A 116 -3.45 -18.76 8.31
C TYR A 116 -2.85 -20.15 8.07
N VAL A 117 -1.52 -20.27 8.02
CA VAL A 117 -0.86 -21.56 7.81
C VAL A 117 -1.06 -22.50 9.00
N VAL A 118 -1.02 -21.99 10.24
CA VAL A 118 -1.30 -22.80 11.45
C VAL A 118 -2.68 -23.45 11.39
N PHE A 119 -3.69 -22.74 10.90
CA PHE A 119 -5.05 -23.28 10.74
C PHE A 119 -5.23 -24.10 9.46
N GLY A 120 -4.62 -23.68 8.35
CA GLY A 120 -4.80 -24.28 7.03
C GLY A 120 -4.05 -25.59 6.85
N LEU A 121 -2.86 -25.74 7.44
CA LEU A 121 -2.01 -26.90 7.21
C LEU A 121 -2.65 -28.21 7.71
N PRO A 122 -3.23 -28.30 8.93
CA PRO A 122 -3.95 -29.50 9.37
C PRO A 122 -5.18 -29.84 8.51
N LEU A 123 -5.85 -28.82 7.97
CA LEU A 123 -6.99 -29.00 7.08
C LEU A 123 -6.54 -29.57 5.73
N CYS A 124 -5.44 -29.03 5.17
CA CYS A 124 -4.85 -29.53 3.94
C CYS A 124 -4.38 -30.99 4.08
N THR A 125 -3.71 -31.33 5.18
CA THR A 125 -3.24 -32.71 5.38
C THR A 125 -4.38 -33.68 5.68
N ALA A 126 -5.60 -33.19 5.90
CA ALA A 126 -6.78 -33.97 6.27
C ALA A 126 -6.51 -34.93 7.44
N ASN A 127 -5.70 -34.48 8.41
CA ASN A 127 -5.18 -35.30 9.51
C ASN A 127 -4.56 -36.64 9.07
N PHE A 128 -3.90 -36.65 7.91
CA PHE A 128 -3.19 -37.79 7.33
C PHE A 128 -4.07 -39.03 7.08
N ILE A 129 -5.35 -38.84 6.75
CA ILE A 129 -6.26 -39.96 6.47
C ILE A 129 -5.77 -40.89 5.33
N GLU A 130 -5.04 -40.33 4.35
CA GLU A 130 -4.41 -41.09 3.26
C GLU A 130 -3.31 -42.06 3.74
N PHE A 131 -2.77 -41.82 4.94
CA PHE A 131 -1.77 -42.64 5.59
C PHE A 131 -2.36 -43.50 6.72
N SER A 132 -3.66 -43.81 6.67
CA SER A 132 -4.37 -44.57 7.72
C SER A 132 -3.78 -45.95 8.04
N SER A 133 -2.95 -46.53 7.18
CA SER A 133 -2.19 -47.75 7.47
C SER A 133 -0.99 -47.53 8.40
N MET A 134 -0.62 -46.29 8.68
CA MET A 134 0.45 -45.88 9.58
C MET A 134 -0.12 -45.35 10.89
N ASP A 135 0.51 -45.67 12.02
CA ASP A 135 0.17 -45.09 13.32
C ASP A 135 0.90 -43.75 13.49
N LEU A 136 0.24 -42.67 13.08
CA LEU A 136 0.81 -41.31 13.12
C LEU A 136 0.27 -40.52 14.30
N ARG A 137 1.18 -39.90 15.04
CA ARG A 137 0.88 -38.93 16.11
C ARG A 137 1.34 -37.55 15.70
N THR A 138 0.44 -36.58 15.78
CA THR A 138 0.70 -35.19 15.41
C THR A 138 0.58 -34.27 16.63
N GLU A 139 1.44 -33.26 16.71
CA GLU A 139 1.34 -32.19 17.69
C GLU A 139 0.83 -30.88 17.05
N ALA A 140 0.63 -29.84 17.86
CA ALA A 140 0.19 -28.53 17.39
C ALA A 140 1.22 -27.90 16.43
N VAL A 141 0.71 -27.29 15.36
CA VAL A 141 1.52 -26.57 14.37
C VAL A 141 1.96 -25.23 14.93
N ARG A 142 3.22 -24.85 14.70
CA ARG A 142 3.71 -23.48 14.81
C ARG A 142 4.26 -23.03 13.47
N ALA A 143 4.05 -21.76 13.14
CA ALA A 143 4.56 -21.17 11.92
C ALA A 143 5.27 -19.84 12.23
N GLY A 144 6.36 -19.59 11.52
CA GLY A 144 6.97 -18.29 11.36
C GLY A 144 6.96 -17.92 9.88
N VAL A 145 6.73 -16.66 9.57
CA VAL A 145 6.77 -16.14 8.20
C VAL A 145 7.67 -14.92 8.20
N ASP A 146 8.55 -14.84 7.21
CA ASP A 146 9.42 -13.70 6.98
C ASP A 146 9.16 -13.17 5.56
N ILE A 147 8.77 -11.91 5.45
CA ILE A 147 8.69 -11.21 4.16
C ILE A 147 10.08 -10.67 3.84
N THR A 148 10.61 -11.01 2.67
CA THR A 148 11.96 -10.60 2.26
C THR A 148 11.93 -10.15 0.80
N GLU A 149 13.04 -9.60 0.32
CA GLU A 149 13.14 -9.12 -1.05
C GLU A 149 12.81 -10.22 -2.08
N GLY A 150 11.69 -10.06 -2.78
CA GLY A 150 11.26 -10.95 -3.86
C GLY A 150 10.73 -12.32 -3.44
N LYS A 151 10.59 -12.60 -2.14
CA LYS A 151 10.01 -13.86 -1.65
C LYS A 151 9.46 -13.77 -0.22
N VAL A 152 8.53 -14.68 0.08
CA VAL A 152 8.01 -14.92 1.43
C VAL A 152 8.49 -16.30 1.90
N VAL A 153 9.14 -16.34 3.06
CA VAL A 153 9.71 -17.55 3.64
C VAL A 153 8.82 -18.06 4.75
N PHE A 154 8.30 -19.27 4.59
CA PHE A 154 7.49 -19.97 5.59
C PHE A 154 8.35 -21.00 6.31
N THR A 155 8.38 -20.93 7.65
CA THR A 155 9.08 -21.88 8.52
C THR A 155 8.08 -22.53 9.47
N ILE A 156 7.94 -23.84 9.40
CA ILE A 156 6.91 -24.60 10.11
C ILE A 156 7.54 -25.61 11.06
N ASP A 157 7.00 -25.67 12.27
CA ASP A 157 7.19 -26.73 13.22
C ASP A 157 5.88 -27.52 13.32
N TYR A 158 5.79 -28.63 12.58
CA TYR A 158 4.66 -29.55 12.61
C TYR A 158 5.16 -30.94 13.01
N PRO A 159 5.24 -31.23 14.31
CA PRO A 159 5.76 -32.51 14.79
C PRO A 159 4.87 -33.68 14.41
N ILE A 160 5.42 -34.62 13.65
CA ILE A 160 4.76 -35.86 13.21
C ILE A 160 5.66 -37.03 13.60
N THR A 161 5.11 -37.92 14.41
CA THR A 161 5.78 -39.12 14.91
C THR A 161 5.11 -40.35 14.34
N LEU A 162 5.88 -41.24 13.72
CA LEU A 162 5.41 -42.55 13.29
C LEU A 162 5.70 -43.57 14.40
N VAL A 163 4.66 -44.18 14.94
CA VAL A 163 4.79 -45.18 16.00
C VAL A 163 5.01 -46.56 15.35
N THR A 164 6.18 -47.16 15.63
CA THR A 164 6.51 -48.51 15.16
C THR A 164 6.88 -49.40 16.33
N LYS A 165 6.95 -50.73 16.11
CA LYS A 165 7.44 -51.67 17.13
C LYS A 165 8.93 -51.47 17.48
N THR A 166 9.69 -50.84 16.60
CA THR A 166 11.16 -50.72 16.68
C THR A 166 11.62 -49.32 17.09
N GLY A 167 10.72 -48.35 17.18
CA GLY A 167 11.03 -46.96 17.53
C GLY A 167 9.94 -45.98 17.10
N GLU A 168 10.18 -44.71 17.39
CA GLU A 168 9.26 -43.61 17.10
C GLU A 168 9.98 -42.53 16.27
N PRO A 169 10.29 -42.80 14.98
CA PRO A 169 10.86 -41.77 14.12
C PRO A 169 9.97 -40.54 14.05
N LYS A 170 10.60 -39.36 14.07
CA LYS A 170 9.95 -38.07 14.10
C LYS A 170 10.47 -37.17 12.97
N ILE A 171 9.59 -36.36 12.43
CA ILE A 171 9.90 -35.19 11.59
C ILE A 171 9.13 -34.01 12.16
N SER A 172 9.71 -32.81 12.10
CA SER A 172 9.04 -31.62 12.66
C SER A 172 9.23 -30.37 11.83
N LYS A 173 10.39 -30.21 11.19
CA LYS A 173 10.75 -28.95 10.53
C LYS A 173 10.44 -29.00 9.04
N PHE A 174 9.65 -28.04 8.60
CA PHE A 174 9.36 -27.81 7.19
C PHE A 174 9.64 -26.34 6.85
N ALA A 175 10.03 -26.10 5.60
CA ALA A 175 10.20 -24.76 5.09
C ALA A 175 9.77 -24.70 3.63
N TYR A 176 9.23 -23.55 3.24
CA TYR A 176 8.87 -23.27 1.87
C TYR A 176 9.15 -21.80 1.56
N GLU A 177 9.85 -21.56 0.46
CA GLU A 177 10.04 -20.22 -0.06
C GLU A 177 9.05 -20.03 -1.21
N LEU A 178 8.14 -19.07 -1.06
CA LEU A 178 7.23 -18.66 -2.11
C LEU A 178 7.84 -17.46 -2.83
N PRO A 179 8.28 -17.60 -4.10
CA PRO A 179 8.71 -16.45 -4.89
C PRO A 179 7.49 -15.54 -5.11
N VAL A 180 7.57 -14.30 -4.65
CA VAL A 180 6.56 -13.25 -4.80
C VAL A 180 7.14 -11.94 -4.29
N ARG A 181 6.95 -10.84 -5.03
CA ARG A 181 7.46 -9.51 -4.64
C ARG A 181 6.49 -8.77 -3.71
N LEU A 182 6.07 -9.43 -2.62
CA LEU A 182 5.11 -8.84 -1.66
C LEU A 182 5.69 -7.56 -1.02
N ASP A 183 6.97 -7.59 -0.67
CA ASP A 183 7.72 -6.43 -0.17
C ASP A 183 7.63 -5.24 -1.14
N HIS A 184 7.83 -5.51 -2.43
CA HIS A 184 7.84 -4.51 -3.48
C HIS A 184 6.47 -3.87 -3.68
N VAL A 185 5.41 -4.67 -3.85
CA VAL A 185 4.05 -4.12 -4.06
C VAL A 185 3.54 -3.36 -2.84
N VAL A 186 3.92 -3.76 -1.62
CA VAL A 186 3.59 -3.03 -0.39
C VAL A 186 4.35 -1.71 -0.34
N SER A 187 5.60 -1.66 -0.79
CA SER A 187 6.38 -0.41 -0.87
C SER A 187 5.77 0.58 -1.88
N ILE A 188 5.30 0.08 -3.03
CA ILE A 188 4.60 0.91 -4.04
C ILE A 188 3.27 1.38 -3.46
N SER A 189 2.50 0.50 -2.83
CA SER A 189 1.22 0.87 -2.20
C SER A 189 1.40 2.00 -1.17
N ASN A 190 2.44 1.92 -0.33
CA ASN A 190 2.79 3.01 0.59
C ASN A 190 3.14 4.31 -0.14
N SER A 191 3.86 4.22 -1.26
CA SER A 191 4.22 5.40 -2.07
C SER A 191 3.00 6.06 -2.69
N VAL A 192 2.06 5.26 -3.22
CA VAL A 192 0.76 5.73 -3.73
C VAL A 192 -0.01 6.46 -2.63
N ILE A 193 -0.13 5.84 -1.45
CA ILE A 193 -0.84 6.42 -0.31
C ILE A 193 -0.18 7.72 0.17
N ASN A 194 1.14 7.79 0.22
CA ASN A 194 1.85 9.02 0.59
C ASN A 194 1.62 10.14 -0.42
N GLY A 195 1.46 9.81 -1.71
CA GLY A 195 0.99 10.75 -2.73
C GLY A 195 -0.38 11.32 -2.39
N LEU A 196 -1.35 10.45 -2.08
CA LEU A 196 -2.71 10.84 -1.68
C LEU A 196 -2.75 11.67 -0.38
N ILE A 197 -1.83 11.43 0.56
CA ILE A 197 -1.73 12.23 1.79
C ILE A 197 -1.19 13.63 1.47
N SER A 198 -0.29 13.74 0.50
CA SER A 198 0.37 14.99 0.14
C SER A 198 -0.51 15.88 -0.75
N ASP A 199 -1.31 15.27 -1.62
CA ASP A 199 -2.20 15.93 -2.57
C ASP A 199 -3.52 15.10 -2.69
N PRO A 200 -4.46 15.27 -1.74
CA PRO A 200 -5.65 14.41 -1.64
C PRO A 200 -6.64 14.56 -2.80
N ASP A 201 -6.64 15.70 -3.49
CA ASP A 201 -7.59 16.01 -4.57
C ASP A 201 -7.07 15.65 -5.96
N ASN A 202 -5.80 15.27 -6.08
CA ASN A 202 -5.18 15.00 -7.36
C ASN A 202 -4.34 13.73 -7.35
N ILE A 203 -4.81 12.75 -8.14
CA ILE A 203 -4.10 11.49 -8.34
C ILE A 203 -3.25 11.58 -9.61
N ASP A 204 -1.94 11.64 -9.44
CA ASP A 204 -1.00 11.70 -10.57
C ASP A 204 -0.89 10.34 -11.31
N LEU A 205 -1.70 10.20 -12.36
CA LEU A 205 -1.70 9.03 -13.23
C LEU A 205 -0.34 8.77 -13.91
N THR A 206 0.45 9.82 -14.15
CA THR A 206 1.79 9.68 -14.75
C THR A 206 2.70 8.95 -13.79
N ASN A 207 2.69 9.35 -12.52
CA ASN A 207 3.44 8.68 -11.46
C ASN A 207 2.99 7.23 -11.26
N LEU A 208 1.67 6.97 -11.24
CA LEU A 208 1.15 5.60 -11.14
C LEU A 208 1.60 4.69 -12.29
N SER A 209 1.66 5.22 -13.51
CA SER A 209 2.10 4.46 -14.70
C SER A 209 3.61 4.24 -14.79
N ALA A 210 4.40 4.92 -13.96
CA ALA A 210 5.87 4.83 -13.98
C ALA A 210 6.42 3.62 -13.20
N TYR A 211 5.59 3.00 -12.36
CA TYR A 211 5.97 1.79 -11.63
C TYR A 211 6.06 0.58 -12.56
N ASP A 212 6.82 -0.43 -12.14
CA ASP A 212 7.00 -1.71 -12.84
C ASP A 212 5.89 -2.74 -12.51
N VAL A 213 4.77 -2.27 -11.96
CA VAL A 213 3.54 -3.04 -11.70
C VAL A 213 2.36 -2.26 -12.28
N ALA A 214 1.35 -2.95 -12.80
CA ALA A 214 0.15 -2.28 -13.29
C ALA A 214 -0.69 -1.81 -12.10
N ILE A 215 -1.12 -0.55 -12.08
CA ILE A 215 -1.95 0.01 -11.02
C ILE A 215 -3.28 0.45 -11.63
N ASP A 216 -4.35 -0.26 -11.27
CA ASP A 216 -5.71 0.08 -11.65
C ASP A 216 -6.43 0.79 -10.51
N MET A 217 -7.24 1.79 -10.88
CA MET A 217 -8.09 2.53 -9.95
C MET A 217 -9.54 2.41 -10.36
N THR A 218 -10.38 1.89 -9.46
CA THR A 218 -11.80 1.72 -9.70
C THR A 218 -12.61 2.47 -8.64
N PRO A 219 -13.39 3.49 -9.01
CA PRO A 219 -14.34 4.13 -8.09
C PRO A 219 -15.34 3.10 -7.57
N TYR A 220 -15.59 3.13 -6.25
CA TYR A 220 -16.54 2.26 -5.56
C TYR A 220 -17.45 3.11 -4.67
N GLY A 221 -18.59 3.54 -5.19
CA GLY A 221 -19.44 4.52 -4.51
C GLY A 221 -18.89 5.94 -4.63
N ASP A 222 -19.28 6.81 -3.70
CA ASP A 222 -18.99 8.24 -3.80
C ASP A 222 -17.61 8.64 -3.25
N ASP A 223 -17.19 7.97 -2.16
CA ASP A 223 -16.04 8.37 -1.34
C ASP A 223 -14.95 7.27 -1.24
N THR A 224 -15.01 6.25 -2.11
CA THR A 224 -14.04 5.15 -2.07
C THR A 224 -13.48 4.83 -3.45
N ILE A 225 -12.16 4.64 -3.51
CA ILE A 225 -11.44 4.15 -4.69
C ILE A 225 -10.75 2.84 -4.33
N LEU A 226 -10.90 1.83 -5.17
CA LEU A 226 -10.13 0.60 -5.10
C LEU A 226 -8.84 0.77 -5.90
N PHE A 227 -7.70 0.57 -5.25
CA PHE A 227 -6.38 0.50 -5.88
C PHE A 227 -5.98 -0.96 -6.01
N SER A 228 -5.76 -1.43 -7.24
CA SER A 228 -5.36 -2.81 -7.53
C SER A 228 -4.02 -2.81 -8.24
N LEU A 229 -2.99 -3.31 -7.56
CA LEU A 229 -1.65 -3.50 -8.09
C LEU A 229 -1.52 -4.93 -8.62
N SER A 230 -1.11 -5.07 -9.88
CA SER A 230 -0.83 -6.35 -10.54
C SER A 230 0.63 -6.48 -10.88
N ASP A 231 1.26 -7.52 -10.34
CA ASP A 231 2.64 -7.91 -10.61
C ASP A 231 2.66 -9.21 -11.42
N ASP A 232 3.10 -9.13 -12.67
CA ASP A 232 3.16 -10.26 -13.61
C ASP A 232 4.55 -10.89 -13.72
N VAL A 233 5.57 -10.35 -13.04
CA VAL A 233 6.95 -10.85 -13.08
C VAL A 233 7.05 -12.22 -12.41
N ILE A 234 6.36 -12.40 -11.28
CA ILE A 234 6.29 -13.68 -10.57
C ILE A 234 4.83 -14.10 -10.43
N LYS A 235 4.51 -15.28 -10.97
CA LYS A 235 3.17 -15.84 -10.95
C LYS A 235 3.00 -16.86 -9.83
N ILE A 236 1.88 -16.76 -9.10
CA ILE A 236 1.46 -17.75 -8.11
C ILE A 236 0.40 -18.62 -8.76
N GLN A 237 0.73 -19.89 -9.03
CA GLN A 237 -0.17 -20.83 -9.71
C GLN A 237 -0.66 -20.30 -11.07
N ASP A 238 0.27 -19.83 -11.91
CA ASP A 238 0.04 -19.29 -13.26
C ASP A 238 -0.74 -17.97 -13.34
N GLU A 239 -1.12 -17.39 -12.20
CA GLU A 239 -1.77 -16.08 -12.11
C GLU A 239 -0.81 -14.99 -11.62
N PRO A 240 -0.90 -13.75 -12.16
CA PRO A 240 -0.20 -12.59 -11.60
C PRO A 240 -0.52 -12.39 -10.12
N TYR A 241 0.43 -11.85 -9.37
CA TYR A 241 0.19 -11.48 -7.98
C TYR A 241 -0.60 -10.17 -7.93
N MET A 242 -1.67 -10.15 -7.13
CA MET A 242 -2.53 -8.99 -6.95
C MET A 242 -2.48 -8.47 -5.52
N PHE A 243 -2.30 -7.17 -5.36
CA PHE A 243 -2.44 -6.48 -4.08
C PHE A 243 -3.49 -5.38 -4.22
N THR A 244 -4.61 -5.47 -3.49
CA THR A 244 -5.73 -4.53 -3.61
C THR A 244 -6.06 -3.93 -2.25
N PHE A 245 -6.13 -2.60 -2.17
CA PHE A 245 -6.56 -1.89 -0.96
C PHE A 245 -7.61 -0.83 -1.29
N ALA A 246 -8.47 -0.52 -0.32
CA ALA A 246 -9.43 0.56 -0.44
C ALA A 246 -8.82 1.89 0.02
N GLY A 247 -9.11 2.97 -0.69
CA GLY A 247 -8.83 4.33 -0.28
C GLY A 247 -10.14 5.07 0.00
N ASN A 248 -10.37 5.44 1.25
CA ASN A 248 -11.48 6.31 1.65
C ASN A 248 -11.04 7.77 1.47
N ILE A 249 -11.57 8.40 0.42
CA ILE A 249 -11.24 9.76 0.03
C ILE A 249 -12.32 10.72 0.54
N THR A 250 -11.90 11.85 1.10
CA THR A 250 -12.85 12.95 1.37
C THR A 250 -12.97 13.75 0.09
N LYS A 251 -14.13 13.72 -0.55
CA LYS A 251 -14.36 14.57 -1.72
C LYS A 251 -14.57 16.01 -1.27
N ASN A 252 -13.77 16.94 -1.79
CA ASN A 252 -14.03 18.35 -1.57
C ASN A 252 -15.42 18.75 -2.12
N LYS A 253 -16.08 19.72 -1.47
CA LYS A 253 -17.39 20.23 -1.87
C LYS A 253 -17.28 21.70 -2.20
N ALA A 254 -18.06 22.13 -3.19
CA ALA A 254 -18.12 23.55 -3.52
C ALA A 254 -18.63 24.37 -2.32
N PRO A 255 -18.06 25.55 -2.06
CA PRO A 255 -18.54 26.46 -1.02
C PRO A 255 -19.96 26.89 -1.35
N ILE A 256 -20.79 27.19 -0.34
CA ILE A 256 -22.16 27.69 -0.56
C ILE A 256 -22.20 29.18 -0.24
N LEU A 257 -22.57 30.00 -1.22
CA LEU A 257 -22.69 31.44 -1.07
C LEU A 257 -24.07 31.82 -0.49
N ASP A 258 -24.12 32.25 0.76
CA ASP A 258 -25.34 32.78 1.40
C ASP A 258 -25.46 34.30 1.19
N VAL A 259 -26.18 34.67 0.13
CA VAL A 259 -26.47 36.06 -0.22
C VAL A 259 -27.91 36.18 -0.73
N LYS A 260 -28.55 37.32 -0.44
CA LYS A 260 -29.89 37.60 -0.95
C LYS A 260 -29.85 37.87 -2.45
N ASN A 261 -30.95 37.59 -3.14
CA ASN A 261 -31.08 37.87 -4.57
C ASN A 261 -31.20 39.38 -4.87
N GLU A 262 -31.51 40.21 -3.86
CA GLU A 262 -31.72 41.65 -4.06
C GLU A 262 -31.36 42.48 -2.82
N TYR A 263 -30.81 43.68 -3.08
CA TYR A 263 -30.59 44.75 -2.11
C TYR A 263 -31.09 46.10 -2.67
N ASN A 264 -31.86 46.81 -1.85
CA ASN A 264 -32.27 48.19 -2.13
C ASN A 264 -31.33 49.15 -1.40
N LEU A 265 -30.72 50.07 -2.14
CA LEU A 265 -29.68 50.99 -1.72
C LEU A 265 -30.15 52.43 -1.93
N GLN A 266 -29.61 53.36 -1.14
CA GLN A 266 -29.86 54.78 -1.30
C GLN A 266 -28.64 55.47 -1.93
N ASP A 267 -28.87 56.31 -2.94
CA ASP A 267 -27.84 57.10 -3.61
C ASP A 267 -27.01 57.89 -2.61
N LYS A 268 -25.68 57.80 -2.73
CA LYS A 268 -24.70 58.48 -1.87
C LYS A 268 -24.66 58.03 -0.40
N PHE A 269 -25.34 56.95 -0.03
CA PHE A 269 -25.18 56.34 1.30
C PHE A 269 -24.27 55.11 1.23
N GLU A 270 -23.33 55.02 2.18
CA GLU A 270 -22.44 53.87 2.27
C GLU A 270 -23.24 52.57 2.51
N PHE A 271 -22.99 51.57 1.67
CA PHE A 271 -23.49 50.22 1.81
C PHE A 271 -22.37 49.29 2.24
N GLN A 272 -22.69 48.37 3.16
CA GLN A 272 -21.79 47.33 3.60
C GLN A 272 -22.54 45.99 3.66
N LEU A 273 -21.92 44.93 3.13
CA LEU A 273 -22.43 43.57 3.18
C LEU A 273 -21.28 42.59 3.40
N GLN A 274 -21.37 41.81 4.46
CA GLN A 274 -20.53 40.64 4.67
C GLN A 274 -21.18 39.45 3.98
N LEU A 275 -20.51 38.83 3.02
CA LEU A 275 -20.99 37.59 2.38
C LEU A 275 -20.91 36.44 3.39
N GLY A 276 -22.00 35.66 3.48
CA GLY A 276 -22.01 34.42 4.24
C GLY A 276 -21.52 33.26 3.37
N ILE A 277 -20.66 32.41 3.92
CA ILE A 277 -20.20 31.19 3.26
C ILE A 277 -20.46 30.02 4.19
N THR A 278 -20.93 28.91 3.64
CA THR A 278 -20.90 27.60 4.31
C THR A 278 -19.98 26.69 3.52
N ASP A 279 -18.86 26.31 4.11
CA ASP A 279 -17.86 25.47 3.49
C ASP A 279 -16.97 24.79 4.53
N ASP A 280 -16.35 23.66 4.16
CA ASP A 280 -15.43 22.93 5.04
C ASP A 280 -13.98 23.47 4.97
N ASP A 281 -13.66 24.28 3.95
CA ASP A 281 -12.35 24.93 3.77
C ASP A 281 -12.22 26.27 4.52
N THR A 282 -10.97 26.67 4.78
CA THR A 282 -10.65 27.87 5.58
C THR A 282 -10.35 29.13 4.77
N GLU A 283 -10.17 29.03 3.46
CA GLU A 283 -9.78 30.14 2.58
C GLU A 283 -10.67 30.18 1.34
N HIS A 284 -11.02 31.37 0.85
CA HIS A 284 -11.88 31.55 -0.32
C HIS A 284 -11.46 32.74 -1.17
N GLU A 285 -11.59 32.60 -2.48
CA GLU A 285 -11.43 33.70 -3.43
C GLU A 285 -12.80 34.22 -3.89
N PHE A 286 -13.00 35.54 -3.77
CA PHE A 286 -14.23 36.20 -4.17
C PHE A 286 -14.05 36.94 -5.49
N PHE A 287 -15.07 36.85 -6.34
CA PHE A 287 -15.12 37.55 -7.62
C PHE A 287 -16.49 38.19 -7.83
N ALA A 288 -16.51 39.42 -8.35
CA ALA A 288 -17.72 40.09 -8.82
C ALA A 288 -17.51 40.65 -10.24
N ASP A 289 -18.49 40.48 -11.12
CA ASP A 289 -18.44 41.01 -12.50
C ASP A 289 -18.95 42.46 -12.60
N THR A 290 -18.49 43.33 -11.71
CA THR A 290 -18.96 44.72 -11.62
C THR A 290 -17.81 45.70 -11.44
N VAL A 291 -18.08 46.96 -11.81
CA VAL A 291 -17.20 48.10 -11.53
C VAL A 291 -17.69 48.93 -10.34
N LEU A 292 -18.83 48.56 -9.76
CA LEU A 292 -19.46 49.32 -8.66
C LEU A 292 -18.69 49.19 -7.34
N PHE A 293 -18.06 48.04 -7.11
CA PHE A 293 -17.38 47.69 -5.88
C PHE A 293 -16.41 46.54 -6.10
N ASP A 294 -15.44 46.43 -5.20
CA ASP A 294 -14.62 45.24 -5.00
C ASP A 294 -15.13 44.44 -3.80
N ILE A 295 -14.76 43.16 -3.73
CA ILE A 295 -14.97 42.31 -2.56
C ILE A 295 -13.62 42.14 -1.87
N SER A 296 -13.55 42.34 -0.55
CA SER A 296 -12.32 42.05 0.20
C SER A 296 -12.02 40.54 0.25
N ASP A 297 -10.80 40.20 0.65
CA ASP A 297 -10.37 38.83 1.00
C ASP A 297 -11.24 38.17 2.06
N THR A 298 -11.81 38.95 2.98
CA THR A 298 -12.78 38.46 3.98
C THR A 298 -14.21 38.38 3.48
N GLY A 299 -14.51 38.69 2.20
CA GLY A 299 -15.87 38.69 1.67
C GLY A 299 -16.70 39.94 2.01
N LEU A 300 -16.07 41.05 2.39
CA LEU A 300 -16.74 42.31 2.68
C LEU A 300 -16.92 43.12 1.38
N ILE A 301 -18.16 43.42 1.05
CA ILE A 301 -18.52 44.43 0.05
C ILE A 301 -18.75 45.75 0.78
N LYS A 302 -18.02 46.79 0.40
CA LYS A 302 -18.17 48.13 0.97
C LYS A 302 -18.00 49.21 -0.10
N PHE A 303 -19.06 49.96 -0.37
CA PHE A 303 -19.02 51.06 -1.35
C PHE A 303 -20.14 52.08 -1.13
N THR A 304 -20.04 53.22 -1.80
CA THR A 304 -21.10 54.24 -1.86
C THR A 304 -21.56 54.36 -3.30
N PRO A 305 -22.84 54.06 -3.62
CA PRO A 305 -23.32 54.17 -4.99
C PRO A 305 -23.41 55.63 -5.43
N GLU A 306 -22.97 55.90 -6.66
CA GLU A 306 -22.99 57.26 -7.26
C GLU A 306 -23.95 57.38 -8.45
N ILE A 307 -24.54 56.25 -8.87
CA ILE A 307 -25.42 56.15 -10.04
C ILE A 307 -26.68 55.39 -9.64
N THR A 308 -27.84 56.01 -9.86
CA THR A 308 -29.14 55.39 -9.63
C THR A 308 -29.48 54.41 -10.76
N GLY A 309 -30.10 53.28 -10.43
CA GLY A 309 -30.44 52.26 -11.42
C GLY A 309 -30.56 50.87 -10.81
N SER A 310 -30.79 49.88 -11.66
CA SER A 310 -30.79 48.47 -11.26
C SER A 310 -29.62 47.76 -11.92
N PHE A 311 -28.79 47.12 -11.11
CA PHE A 311 -27.57 46.44 -11.52
C PHE A 311 -27.63 44.99 -11.06
N THR A 312 -27.54 44.05 -12.01
CA THR A 312 -27.39 42.63 -11.68
C THR A 312 -25.93 42.28 -11.74
N VAL A 313 -25.38 41.81 -10.63
CA VAL A 313 -23.97 41.45 -10.45
C VAL A 313 -23.89 39.96 -10.16
N ARG A 314 -23.06 39.23 -10.89
CA ARG A 314 -22.64 37.87 -10.57
C ARG A 314 -21.55 37.93 -9.51
N ILE A 315 -21.83 37.34 -8.36
CA ILE A 315 -20.88 37.13 -7.27
C ILE A 315 -20.53 35.65 -7.24
N ARG A 316 -19.24 35.34 -7.25
CA ARG A 316 -18.68 33.98 -7.15
C ARG A 316 -17.78 33.89 -5.93
N VAL A 317 -17.84 32.75 -5.25
CA VAL A 317 -16.88 32.31 -4.23
C VAL A 317 -16.25 31.00 -4.69
N THR A 318 -14.93 30.93 -4.67
CA THR A 318 -14.13 29.75 -5.08
C THR A 318 -13.31 29.28 -3.89
N ASP A 319 -13.30 27.97 -3.63
CA ASP A 319 -12.46 27.37 -2.60
C ASP A 319 -11.00 27.15 -3.11
N PRO A 320 -10.06 26.73 -2.25
CA PRO A 320 -8.67 26.52 -2.63
C PRO A 320 -8.48 25.37 -3.64
N HIS A 321 -9.46 24.49 -3.74
CA HIS A 321 -9.48 23.33 -4.62
C HIS A 321 -10.13 23.63 -5.98
N GLY A 322 -10.57 24.88 -6.20
CA GLY A 322 -11.14 25.37 -7.45
C GLY A 322 -12.62 25.06 -7.67
N LEU A 323 -13.33 24.48 -6.69
CA LEU A 323 -14.79 24.41 -6.75
C LEU A 323 -15.39 25.75 -6.34
N TYR A 324 -16.57 26.08 -6.86
CA TYR A 324 -17.17 27.39 -6.65
C TYR A 324 -18.70 27.32 -6.61
N ASP A 325 -19.29 28.32 -5.95
CA ASP A 325 -20.71 28.68 -6.08
C ASP A 325 -20.82 30.12 -6.58
N GLU A 326 -21.88 30.39 -7.35
CA GLU A 326 -22.12 31.71 -7.92
C GLU A 326 -23.60 32.08 -7.91
N LYS A 327 -23.87 33.36 -7.63
CA LYS A 327 -25.23 33.92 -7.58
C LYS A 327 -25.30 35.25 -8.28
N TYR A 328 -26.44 35.51 -8.92
CA TYR A 328 -26.77 36.81 -9.49
C TYR A 328 -27.55 37.63 -8.46
N VAL A 329 -26.98 38.75 -8.04
CA VAL A 329 -27.54 39.65 -7.03
C VAL A 329 -27.94 40.96 -7.68
N ARG A 330 -29.18 41.40 -7.45
CA ARG A 330 -29.71 42.66 -7.96
C ARG A 330 -29.53 43.78 -6.93
N PHE A 331 -28.77 44.82 -7.29
CA PHE A 331 -28.65 46.05 -6.51
C PHE A 331 -29.53 47.12 -7.15
N ILE A 332 -30.48 47.66 -6.40
CA ILE A 332 -31.38 48.72 -6.82
C ILE A 332 -30.99 49.99 -6.06
N VAL A 333 -30.50 51.00 -6.76
CA VAL A 333 -30.08 52.28 -6.16
C VAL A 333 -31.16 53.33 -6.44
N ASP A 334 -31.90 53.68 -5.39
CA ASP A 334 -32.91 54.73 -5.40
C ASP A 334 -32.33 56.07 -4.93
N LYS A 335 -33.01 57.18 -5.26
CA LYS A 335 -32.58 58.55 -4.92
C LYS A 335 -32.66 58.90 -3.42
#